data_AF-A0A355BHD6-F1
#
_entry.id   AF-A0A355BHD6-F1
#
_cell.length_a   1.000
_cell.length_b   1.000
_cell.length_c   1.000
_cell.angle_alpha   90.00
_cell.angle_beta   90.00
_cell.angle_gamma   90.00
#
_symmetry.space_group_name_H-M   'P 1'
#
loop_
_entity.id
_entity.type
_entity.pdbx_description
1 polymer ?
#
loop_
_entity_poly.entity_id
_entity_poly.type
_entity_poly.pdbx_seq_one_letter_code
_entity_poly.pdbx_strand_id
1 'polypeptide(L)'
;MAASLSHEIRNPLAVVRGHLQFLGETEEQEALRGQCELMIEQLDRVNVMLQGFLDLAKERLKQSTSDSLSAIVASLRPMLESEAYLTGVKLRLELSDTPVFQ
;
A
#
# COMPACT_ATOMS: atom_id res chain seq x y z
N MET A 1 -5.09 -16.60 6.88
CA MET A 1 -4.97 -16.26 8.32
C MET A 1 -4.54 -14.81 8.52
N ALA A 2 -3.40 -14.36 7.98
CA ALA A 2 -2.99 -12.94 8.09
C ALA A 2 -4.00 -11.97 7.42
N ALA A 3 -4.49 -12.30 6.22
CA ALA A 3 -5.45 -11.45 5.50
C ALA A 3 -6.81 -11.31 6.19
N SER A 4 -7.34 -12.37 6.81
CA SER A 4 -8.60 -12.30 7.56
C SER A 4 -8.47 -11.40 8.79
N LEU A 5 -7.34 -11.50 9.51
CA LEU A 5 -7.02 -10.62 10.63
C LEU A 5 -6.84 -9.15 10.18
N SER A 6 -6.21 -8.92 9.01
CA SER A 6 -6.11 -7.57 8.42
C SER A 6 -7.49 -6.95 8.21
N HIS A 7 -8.42 -7.71 7.62
CA HIS A 7 -9.77 -7.25 7.36
C HIS A 7 -10.57 -7.02 8.65
N GLU A 8 -10.42 -7.89 9.65
CA GLU A 8 -11.08 -7.75 10.95
C GLU A 8 -10.63 -6.55 11.75
N ILE A 9 -9.35 -6.13 11.65
CA ILE A 9 -8.84 -4.93 12.31
C ILE A 9 -9.19 -3.65 11.53
N ARG A 10 -9.23 -3.72 10.19
CA ARG A 10 -9.60 -2.56 9.36
C ARG A 10 -11.03 -2.10 9.61
N ASN A 11 -11.95 -3.03 9.87
CA ASN A 11 -13.36 -2.73 10.09
C ASN A 11 -13.64 -1.80 11.29
N PRO A 12 -13.20 -2.10 12.53
CA PRO A 12 -13.40 -1.20 13.66
C PRO A 12 -12.68 0.13 13.45
N LEU A 13 -11.50 0.16 12.83
CA LEU A 13 -10.80 1.42 12.52
C LEU A 13 -11.59 2.28 11.52
N ALA A 14 -12.19 1.66 10.51
CA ALA A 14 -13.04 2.36 9.53
C ALA A 14 -14.31 2.91 10.17
N VAL A 15 -14.94 2.15 11.08
CA VAL A 15 -16.12 2.61 11.83
C VAL A 15 -15.77 3.81 12.71
N VAL A 16 -14.71 3.71 13.51
CA VAL A 16 -14.27 4.82 14.38
C VAL A 16 -13.91 6.06 13.56
N ARG A 17 -13.19 5.89 12.43
CA ARG A 17 -12.88 6.98 11.51
C ARG A 17 -14.14 7.65 10.97
N GLY A 18 -15.14 6.87 10.55
CA GLY A 18 -16.41 7.40 10.06
C GLY A 18 -17.17 8.20 11.13
N HIS A 19 -17.17 7.73 12.37
CA HIS A 19 -17.75 8.48 13.50
C HIS A 19 -17.01 9.79 13.78
N LEU A 20 -15.69 9.80 13.76
CA LEU A 20 -14.89 11.01 13.96
C LEU A 20 -15.10 12.03 12.84
N GLN A 21 -15.22 11.55 11.60
CA GLN A 21 -15.56 12.39 10.45
C GLN A 21 -16.94 13.03 10.62
N PHE A 22 -17.95 12.22 10.95
CA PHE A 22 -19.30 12.72 11.21
C PHE A 22 -19.32 13.76 12.33
N LEU A 23 -18.67 13.48 13.46
CA LEU A 23 -18.57 14.42 14.58
C LEU A 23 -17.89 15.72 14.13
N GLY A 24 -16.73 15.65 13.49
CA GLY A 24 -16.01 16.83 13.00
C GLY A 24 -16.80 17.69 12.00
N GLU A 25 -17.74 17.10 11.25
CA GLU A 25 -18.64 17.82 10.34
C GLU A 25 -19.82 18.48 11.06
N THR A 26 -20.31 17.89 12.15
CA THR A 26 -21.46 18.40 12.92
C THR A 26 -21.10 19.35 14.06
N GLU A 27 -19.83 19.38 14.47
CA GLU A 27 -19.36 20.19 15.60
C GLU A 27 -19.08 21.65 15.21
N GLU A 28 -19.67 22.60 15.94
CA GLU A 28 -19.41 24.04 15.75
C GLU A 28 -18.15 24.52 16.50
N GLN A 29 -17.67 23.73 17.47
CA GLN A 29 -16.45 24.04 18.22
C GLN A 29 -15.20 23.65 17.43
N GLU A 30 -14.47 24.65 16.96
CA GLU A 30 -13.23 24.49 16.19
C GLU A 30 -12.18 23.62 16.92
N ALA A 31 -12.13 23.71 18.25
CA ALA A 31 -11.26 22.88 19.08
C ALA A 31 -11.62 21.38 19.03
N LEU A 32 -12.90 21.02 19.04
CA LEU A 32 -13.35 19.62 18.94
C LEU A 32 -13.15 19.08 17.52
N ARG A 33 -13.37 19.92 16.51
CA ARG A 33 -13.05 19.58 15.12
C ARG A 33 -11.57 19.28 14.94
N GLY A 34 -10.68 20.13 15.47
CA GLY A 34 -9.24 19.90 15.44
C GLY A 34 -8.84 18.62 16.18
N GLN A 35 -9.50 18.29 17.29
CA GLN A 35 -9.28 17.00 17.98
C GLN A 35 -9.73 15.80 17.12
N CYS A 36 -10.87 15.90 16.42
CA CYS A 36 -11.33 14.84 15.51
C CYS A 36 -10.36 14.63 14.35
N GLU A 37 -9.84 15.71 13.76
CA GLU A 37 -8.84 15.66 12.68
C GLU A 37 -7.54 14.98 13.15
N LEU A 38 -7.04 15.33 14.34
CA LEU A 38 -5.87 14.68 14.94
C LEU A 38 -6.10 13.18 15.19
N MET A 39 -7.28 12.80 15.69
CA MET A 39 -7.61 11.38 15.90
C MET A 39 -7.69 10.60 14.59
N ILE A 40 -8.26 11.20 13.53
CA ILE A 40 -8.28 10.60 12.19
C ILE A 40 -6.85 10.38 11.68
N GLU A 41 -5.96 11.36 11.84
CA GLU A 41 -4.55 11.23 11.46
C GLU A 41 -3.87 10.06 12.20
N GLN A 42 -4.14 9.90 13.51
CA GLN A 42 -3.59 8.77 14.26
C GLN A 42 -4.14 7.42 13.79
N LEU A 43 -5.43 7.33 13.43
CA LEU A 43 -6.01 6.11 12.87
C LEU A 43 -5.38 5.75 11.51
N ASP A 44 -5.15 6.74 10.66
CA ASP A 44 -4.49 6.52 9.37
C ASP A 44 -3.04 6.04 9.56
N ARG A 45 -2.32 6.62 10.53
CA ARG A 45 -0.98 6.15 10.91
C ARG A 45 -0.97 4.72 11.42
N VAL A 46 -1.95 4.33 12.25
CA VAL A 46 -2.11 2.94 12.73
C VAL A 46 -2.39 2.00 11.55
N ASN A 47 -3.24 2.39 10.60
CA ASN A 47 -3.50 1.59 9.40
C ASN A 47 -2.22 1.32 8.58
N VAL A 48 -1.36 2.33 8.42
CA VAL A 48 -0.07 2.18 7.74
C VAL A 48 0.86 1.21 8.48
N MET A 49 0.99 1.36 9.81
CA MET A 49 1.81 0.44 10.61
C MET A 49 1.29 -1.00 10.55
N LEU A 50 -0.03 -1.18 10.64
CA LEU A 50 -0.66 -2.49 10.55
C LEU A 50 -0.35 -3.16 9.21
N GLN A 51 -0.50 -2.41 8.11
CA GLN A 51 -0.19 -2.90 6.77
C GLN A 51 1.27 -3.35 6.66
N GLY A 52 2.22 -2.53 7.14
CA GLY A 52 3.63 -2.90 7.18
C GLY A 52 3.92 -4.17 7.98
N PHE A 53 3.25 -4.35 9.13
CA PHE A 53 3.40 -5.54 9.95
C PHE A 53 2.87 -6.80 9.25
N LEU A 54 1.75 -6.68 8.55
CA LEU A 54 1.14 -7.76 7.79
C LEU A 54 1.99 -8.14 6.56
N ASP A 55 2.61 -7.16 5.91
CA ASP A 55 3.50 -7.41 4.78
C ASP A 55 4.77 -8.13 5.23
N LEU A 56 5.38 -7.73 6.37
CA LEU A 56 6.48 -8.47 7.00
C LEU A 56 6.09 -9.92 7.36
N ALA A 57 4.88 -10.12 7.88
CA ALA A 57 4.39 -11.46 8.22
C ALA A 57 4.17 -12.33 6.97
N LYS A 58 3.71 -11.74 5.86
CA LYS A 58 3.62 -12.43 4.56
C LYS A 58 5.00 -12.72 3.96
N GLU A 59 5.95 -11.81 4.10
CA GLU A 59 7.30 -11.93 3.54
C GLU A 59 8.09 -13.07 4.18
N ARG A 60 7.94 -13.29 5.50
CA ARG A 60 8.53 -14.47 6.16
C ARG A 60 7.97 -15.82 5.70
N LEU A 61 6.82 -15.83 5.02
CA LEU A 61 6.20 -17.04 4.47
C LEU A 61 6.53 -17.26 2.99
N LYS A 62 7.14 -16.29 2.29
CA LYS A 62 7.62 -16.49 0.93
C LYS A 62 8.94 -17.24 0.99
N GLN A 63 8.93 -18.52 0.60
CA GLN A 63 10.14 -19.18 0.12
C GLN A 63 10.67 -18.36 -1.06
N SER A 64 11.96 -18.03 -1.05
CA SER A 64 12.60 -17.39 -2.20
C SER A 64 12.44 -18.32 -3.41
N THR A 65 11.59 -17.93 -4.35
CA THR A 65 11.42 -18.65 -5.60
C THR A 65 12.43 -18.08 -6.60
N SER A 66 13.19 -18.96 -7.25
CA SER A 66 14.00 -18.57 -8.40
C SER A 66 13.05 -18.15 -9.52
N ASP A 67 12.96 -16.85 -9.76
CA ASP A 67 12.16 -16.28 -10.84
C ASP A 67 13.07 -15.41 -11.71
N SER A 68 12.77 -15.36 -13.00
CA SER A 68 13.60 -14.65 -13.97
C SER A 68 13.30 -13.16 -13.92
N LEU A 69 14.27 -12.34 -13.52
CA LEU A 69 14.14 -10.89 -13.52
C LEU A 69 13.77 -10.37 -14.92
N SER A 70 14.31 -10.98 -15.98
CA SER A 70 13.99 -10.60 -17.36
C SER A 70 12.54 -10.90 -17.71
N ALA A 71 11.96 -11.99 -17.20
CA ALA A 71 10.54 -12.30 -17.39
C ALA A 71 9.62 -11.32 -16.64
N ILE A 72 9.99 -10.95 -15.40
CA ILE A 72 9.26 -9.95 -14.62
C ILE A 72 9.26 -8.61 -15.35
N VAL A 73 10.43 -8.11 -15.77
CA VAL A 73 10.50 -6.84 -16.51
C VAL A 73 9.78 -6.91 -17.85
N ALA A 74 9.81 -8.04 -18.55
CA ALA A 74 9.03 -8.25 -19.77
C ALA A 74 7.52 -8.14 -19.54
N SER A 75 7.01 -8.65 -18.40
CA SER A 75 5.57 -8.54 -18.07
C SER A 75 5.13 -7.12 -17.77
N LEU A 76 6.02 -6.28 -17.22
CA LEU A 76 5.75 -4.87 -16.91
C LEU A 76 5.91 -3.94 -18.12
N ARG A 77 6.60 -4.40 -19.17
CA ARG A 77 6.91 -3.61 -20.37
C ARG A 77 5.69 -2.89 -20.97
N PRO A 78 4.51 -3.53 -21.16
CA PRO A 78 3.36 -2.86 -21.80
C PRO A 78 2.85 -1.65 -21.00
N MET A 79 2.84 -1.75 -19.66
CA MET A 79 2.49 -0.62 -18.79
C MET A 79 3.51 0.50 -18.89
N LEU A 80 4.81 0.16 -18.85
CA LEU A 80 5.89 1.14 -18.93
C LEU A 80 5.93 1.84 -20.29
N GLU A 81 5.67 1.13 -21.37
CA GLU A 81 5.56 1.69 -22.73
C GLU A 81 4.37 2.64 -22.86
N SER A 82 3.21 2.27 -22.27
CA SER A 82 2.04 3.14 -22.23
C SER A 82 2.34 4.45 -21.50
N GLU A 83 2.97 4.38 -20.33
CA GLU A 83 3.31 5.57 -19.56
C GLU A 83 4.35 6.46 -20.27
N ALA A 84 5.38 5.83 -20.86
CA ALA A 84 6.40 6.53 -21.64
C ALA A 84 5.80 7.25 -22.86
N TYR A 85 4.82 6.63 -23.52
CA TYR A 85 4.08 7.26 -24.61
C TYR A 85 3.29 8.50 -24.14
N LEU A 86 2.57 8.39 -23.02
CA LEU A 86 1.77 9.50 -22.48
C LEU A 86 2.63 10.69 -22.03
N THR A 87 3.81 10.41 -21.50
CA THR A 87 4.74 11.42 -20.96
C THR A 87 5.76 11.90 -22.01
N GLY A 88 5.72 11.38 -23.23
CA GLY A 88 6.60 11.78 -24.33
C GLY A 88 8.07 11.40 -24.14
N VAL A 89 8.37 10.44 -23.26
CA VAL A 89 9.73 9.96 -23.01
C VAL A 89 9.99 8.63 -23.73
N LYS A 90 11.25 8.36 -24.04
CA LYS A 90 11.65 7.12 -24.70
C LYS A 90 12.06 6.08 -23.66
N LEU A 91 11.31 4.99 -23.56
CA LEU A 91 11.69 3.83 -22.76
C LEU A 91 12.82 3.05 -23.47
N ARG A 92 13.92 2.80 -22.75
CA ARG A 92 14.99 1.87 -23.18
C ARG A 92 15.19 0.84 -22.08
N LEU A 93 15.04 -0.44 -22.42
CA LEU A 93 15.28 -1.56 -21.52
C LEU A 93 16.50 -2.33 -22.01
N GLU A 94 17.55 -2.37 -21.18
CA GLU A 94 18.76 -3.17 -21.42
C GLU A 94 18.75 -4.31 -20.39
N LEU A 95 18.21 -5.46 -20.80
CA LEU A 95 18.12 -6.65 -19.96
C LEU A 95 19.26 -7.61 -20.33
N SER A 96 20.13 -7.89 -19.37
CA SER A 96 21.11 -8.96 -19.46
C SER A 96 20.53 -10.26 -18.89
N ASP A 97 20.99 -11.41 -19.38
CA ASP A 97 20.68 -12.70 -18.75
C ASP A 97 21.15 -12.66 -17.30
N THR A 98 20.22 -12.88 -16.36
CA THR A 98 20.55 -12.97 -14.95
C THR A 98 21.46 -14.18 -14.74
N PRO A 99 22.66 -14.01 -14.14
CA PRO A 99 23.52 -15.14 -13.84
C PRO A 99 22.77 -16.09 -12.89
N VAL A 100 22.66 -17.35 -13.31
CA VAL A 100 22.12 -18.40 -12.45
C VAL A 100 23.16 -18.66 -11.37
N PHE A 101 22.93 -18.15 -10.17
CA PHE A 101 23.73 -18.54 -9.00
C PHE A 101 23.34 -19.98 -8.64
N GLN A 102 24.27 -20.92 -8.88
CA GLN A 102 24.18 -22.30 -8.39
C GLN A 102 24.42 -22.38 -6.89
#